data_AF-A0A420DID3-F1
#
_entry.id   AF-A0A420DID3-F1
#
_cell.length_a   1.000
_cell.length_b   1.000
_cell.length_c   1.000
_cell.angle_alpha   90.00
_cell.angle_beta   90.00
_cell.angle_gamma   90.00
#
_symmetry.space_group_name_H-M   'P 1'
#
loop_
_entity.id
_entity.type
_entity.pdbx_description
1 polymer ?
#
loop_
_entity_poly.entity_id
_entity_poly.type
_entity_poly.pdbx_seq_one_letter_code
_entity_poly.pdbx_strand_id
1 'polypeptide(L)'
;MSHDTFNERIARINNHSGGGRSNMTRTEGGTATSMYSSPSMVGETPTARRNIKPMLMGAVLGMVGGTVAAGLENPAMPWGPGFEYNEMIVIPALLALCAGPVMAIAASAMRARFPSFFFFAAAYFPCVIATALLDLPLF
;
A
#
# COMPACT_ATOMS: atom_id res chain seq x y z
N MET A 1 -26.36 -51.25 -8.08
CA MET A 1 -24.94 -50.81 -8.03
C MET A 1 -24.75 -49.46 -8.73
N SER A 2 -25.50 -48.42 -8.34
CA SER A 2 -25.40 -47.06 -8.90
C SER A 2 -25.31 -45.95 -7.85
N HIS A 3 -25.42 -46.30 -6.56
CA HIS A 3 -25.30 -45.37 -5.44
C HIS A 3 -23.85 -45.18 -4.99
N ASP A 4 -22.96 -46.13 -5.30
CA ASP A 4 -21.56 -46.08 -4.87
C ASP A 4 -20.78 -44.97 -5.59
N THR A 5 -21.08 -44.73 -6.87
CA THR A 5 -20.42 -43.69 -7.68
C THR A 5 -20.80 -42.27 -7.28
N PHE A 6 -22.02 -42.05 -6.79
CA PHE A 6 -22.48 -40.75 -6.31
C PHE A 6 -21.87 -40.42 -4.94
N ASN A 7 -21.92 -41.37 -3.99
CA ASN A 7 -21.33 -41.20 -2.68
C ASN A 7 -19.81 -41.00 -2.75
N GLU A 8 -19.13 -41.70 -3.66
CA GLU A 8 -17.71 -41.56 -3.87
C GLU A 8 -17.34 -40.19 -4.49
N ARG A 9 -18.19 -39.64 -5.37
CA ARG A 9 -18.02 -38.26 -5.89
C ARG A 9 -18.22 -37.21 -4.80
N ILE A 10 -19.22 -37.36 -3.92
CA ILE A 10 -19.45 -36.45 -2.80
C ILE A 10 -18.29 -36.50 -1.80
N ALA A 11 -17.77 -37.69 -1.50
CA ALA A 11 -16.63 -37.86 -0.61
C ALA A 11 -15.36 -37.18 -1.15
N ARG A 12 -15.09 -37.28 -2.47
CA ARG A 12 -13.95 -36.57 -3.09
C ARG A 12 -14.11 -35.04 -3.04
N ILE A 13 -15.32 -34.53 -3.26
CA ILE A 13 -15.60 -33.09 -3.16
C ILE A 13 -15.42 -32.60 -1.71
N ASN A 14 -15.89 -33.37 -0.72
CA ASN A 14 -15.74 -33.03 0.69
C ASN A 14 -14.26 -33.08 1.14
N ASN A 15 -13.47 -34.03 0.61
CA ASN A 15 -12.05 -34.14 0.92
C ASN A 15 -11.21 -33.04 0.24
N HIS A 16 -11.57 -32.61 -0.98
CA HIS A 16 -11.00 -31.41 -1.62
C HIS A 16 -11.45 -30.10 -0.96
N SER A 17 -12.58 -30.10 -0.25
CA SER A 17 -13.10 -28.96 0.53
C SER A 17 -12.63 -28.96 1.99
N GLY A 18 -11.76 -29.90 2.38
CA GLY A 18 -11.25 -30.11 3.74
C GLY A 18 -10.34 -29.01 4.29
N GLY A 19 -10.34 -27.81 3.68
CA GLY A 19 -9.65 -26.62 4.15
C GLY A 19 -10.55 -25.59 4.85
N GLY A 20 -11.86 -25.81 4.96
CA GLY A 20 -12.71 -24.83 5.65
C GLY A 20 -14.17 -25.21 5.72
N ARG A 21 -14.59 -25.94 6.75
CA ARG A 21 -16.01 -26.16 7.07
C ARG A 21 -16.19 -26.66 8.50
N SER A 22 -16.09 -25.75 9.45
CA SER A 22 -16.69 -25.94 10.79
C SER A 22 -17.69 -24.83 11.13
N ASN A 23 -18.30 -24.18 10.13
CA ASN A 23 -19.34 -23.16 10.36
C ASN A 23 -20.65 -23.38 9.59
N MET A 24 -20.87 -24.58 9.04
CA MET A 24 -22.17 -24.96 8.47
C MET A 24 -22.84 -26.01 9.34
N THR A 25 -23.31 -25.62 10.54
CA THR A 25 -24.39 -26.35 11.24
C THR A 25 -24.82 -25.60 12.51
N ARG A 26 -25.33 -24.36 12.39
CA ARG A 26 -26.34 -23.88 13.35
C ARG A 26 -27.04 -22.59 12.92
N THR A 27 -27.96 -22.67 11.97
CA THR A 27 -29.29 -22.05 12.08
C THR A 27 -30.12 -22.41 10.86
N GLU A 28 -31.27 -22.99 11.14
CA GLU A 28 -32.31 -23.37 10.19
C GLU A 28 -32.97 -22.11 9.59
N GLY A 29 -33.37 -22.18 8.32
CA GLY A 29 -34.30 -21.22 7.73
C GLY A 29 -33.65 -20.04 7.00
N GLY A 30 -33.12 -20.28 5.80
CA GLY A 30 -32.66 -19.23 4.90
C GLY A 30 -32.88 -19.60 3.45
N THR A 31 -34.00 -19.16 2.90
CA THR A 31 -34.45 -19.32 1.51
C THR A 31 -33.39 -18.97 0.46
N ALA A 32 -33.38 -19.73 -0.63
CA ALA A 32 -32.46 -19.72 -1.78
C ALA A 32 -32.52 -18.46 -2.67
N THR A 33 -32.73 -17.26 -2.12
CA THR A 33 -32.86 -16.00 -2.87
C THR A 33 -31.87 -14.91 -2.49
N SER A 34 -30.89 -15.16 -1.63
CA SER A 34 -29.87 -14.16 -1.25
C SER A 34 -28.61 -14.12 -2.14
N MET A 35 -28.59 -14.84 -3.27
CA MET A 35 -27.44 -14.89 -4.20
C MET A 35 -27.11 -13.55 -4.89
N TYR A 36 -27.95 -12.52 -4.74
CA TYR A 36 -27.63 -11.13 -5.10
C TYR A 36 -27.40 -10.29 -3.85
N SER A 37 -26.47 -10.71 -3.01
CA SER A 37 -25.93 -9.88 -1.94
C SER A 37 -24.43 -9.80 -2.18
N SER A 38 -23.97 -8.61 -2.52
CA SER A 38 -22.60 -8.09 -2.53
C SER A 38 -21.58 -8.97 -1.81
N PRO A 39 -20.34 -9.14 -2.32
CA PRO A 39 -19.29 -9.82 -1.58
C PRO A 39 -19.25 -9.23 -0.17
N SER A 40 -19.62 -10.05 0.82
CA SER A 40 -19.54 -9.66 2.21
C SER A 40 -18.08 -9.35 2.47
N MET A 41 -17.73 -8.07 2.63
CA MET A 41 -16.45 -7.63 3.20
C MET A 41 -16.41 -7.96 4.70
N VAL A 42 -16.81 -9.17 5.06
CA VAL A 42 -16.73 -9.76 6.38
C VAL A 42 -15.48 -10.62 6.35
N GLY A 43 -14.37 -9.94 6.61
CA GLY A 43 -13.05 -10.50 6.65
C GLY A 43 -12.12 -9.37 6.99
N GLU A 44 -11.99 -9.10 8.29
CA GLU A 44 -10.96 -8.26 8.86
C GLU A 44 -9.65 -8.48 8.09
N THR A 45 -9.27 -7.53 7.25
CA THR A 45 -7.90 -7.52 6.75
C THR A 45 -7.14 -6.54 7.64
N PRO A 46 -6.20 -7.01 8.49
CA PRO A 46 -5.18 -6.13 9.04
C PRO A 46 -4.16 -5.79 7.93
N THR A 47 -4.64 -5.38 6.75
CA THR A 47 -3.81 -4.93 5.63
C THR A 47 -3.03 -3.69 6.04
N ALA A 48 -3.62 -2.81 6.86
CA ALA A 48 -2.91 -1.68 7.46
C ALA A 48 -1.72 -2.16 8.30
N ARG A 49 -1.91 -3.09 9.26
CA ARG A 49 -0.82 -3.60 10.11
C ARG A 49 0.28 -4.31 9.32
N ARG A 50 -0.07 -5.08 8.28
CA ARG A 50 0.92 -5.75 7.42
C ARG A 50 1.74 -4.77 6.58
N ASN A 51 1.18 -3.60 6.28
CA ASN A 51 1.80 -2.60 5.41
C ASN A 51 2.35 -1.37 6.18
N ILE A 52 2.50 -1.45 7.51
CA ILE A 52 3.17 -0.40 8.29
C ILE A 52 4.60 -0.18 7.80
N LYS A 53 5.34 -1.26 7.51
CA LYS A 53 6.73 -1.16 7.04
C LYS A 53 6.90 -0.32 5.76
N PRO A 54 6.19 -0.61 4.64
CA PRO A 54 6.30 0.21 3.44
C PRO A 54 5.77 1.63 3.65
N MET A 55 4.74 1.81 4.47
CA MET A 55 4.23 3.14 4.81
C MET A 55 5.29 3.98 5.56
N LEU A 56 5.95 3.39 6.55
CA LEU A 56 6.98 4.06 7.35
C LEU A 56 8.24 4.34 6.51
N MET A 57 8.63 3.41 5.64
CA MET A 57 9.70 3.62 4.67
C MET A 57 9.36 4.78 3.71
N GLY A 58 8.12 4.81 3.20
CA GLY A 58 7.63 5.90 2.34
C GLY A 58 7.68 7.25 3.06
N ALA A 59 7.20 7.32 4.29
CA ALA A 59 7.25 8.54 5.09
C ALA A 59 8.69 9.01 5.35
N VAL A 60 9.60 8.11 5.76
CA VAL A 60 11.00 8.46 6.04
C VAL A 60 11.70 8.94 4.77
N LEU A 61 11.62 8.21 3.67
CA LEU A 61 12.21 8.64 2.40
C LEU A 61 11.58 9.93 1.89
N GLY A 62 10.28 10.12 2.13
CA GLY A 62 9.58 11.32 1.74
C GLY A 62 10.08 12.54 2.53
N MET A 63 10.23 12.41 3.84
CA MET A 63 10.80 13.46 4.69
C MET A 63 12.25 13.78 4.28
N VAL A 64 13.08 12.78 4.03
CA VAL A 64 14.47 13.01 3.59
C VAL A 64 14.49 13.76 2.26
N GLY A 65 13.76 13.27 1.26
CA GLY A 65 13.72 13.89 -0.07
C GLY A 65 13.20 15.33 -0.05
N GLY A 66 12.12 15.60 0.69
CA GLY A 66 11.59 16.95 0.79
C GLY A 66 12.46 17.89 1.63
N THR A 67 13.12 17.42 2.70
CA THR A 67 14.07 18.24 3.47
C THR A 67 15.26 18.65 2.62
N VAL A 68 15.80 17.73 1.80
CA VAL A 68 16.87 18.05 0.85
C VAL A 68 16.37 19.09 -0.15
N ALA A 69 15.18 18.90 -0.73
CA ALA A 69 14.60 19.82 -1.70
C ALA A 69 14.37 21.24 -1.12
N ALA A 70 13.82 21.35 0.09
CA ALA A 70 13.62 22.64 0.76
C ALA A 70 14.93 23.40 0.99
N GLY A 71 16.03 22.68 1.26
CA GLY A 71 17.33 23.31 1.45
C GLY A 71 18.08 23.67 0.17
N LEU A 72 17.61 23.25 -1.03
CA LEU A 72 18.27 23.59 -2.29
C LEU A 72 18.20 25.08 -2.64
N GLU A 73 17.17 25.77 -2.16
CA GLU A 73 16.96 27.21 -2.43
C GLU A 73 17.46 28.08 -1.27
N ASN A 74 17.82 27.48 -0.13
CA ASN A 74 18.23 28.21 1.05
C ASN A 74 19.77 28.28 1.17
N PRO A 75 20.40 29.46 1.02
CA PRO A 75 21.86 29.61 1.11
C PRO A 75 22.43 29.37 2.52
N ALA A 76 21.59 29.37 3.57
CA ALA A 76 22.01 29.02 4.92
C ALA A 76 22.21 27.51 5.11
N MET A 77 21.72 26.68 4.18
CA MET A 77 21.79 25.23 4.29
C MET A 77 23.14 24.68 3.83
N PRO A 78 23.65 23.60 4.47
CA PRO A 78 24.93 23.00 4.10
C PRO A 78 24.90 22.24 2.76
N TRP A 79 23.76 22.23 2.07
CA TRP A 79 23.61 21.76 0.68
C TRP A 79 22.90 22.79 -0.22
N GLY A 80 22.78 24.04 0.25
CA GLY A 80 22.15 25.14 -0.46
C GLY A 80 23.03 25.76 -1.55
N PRO A 81 22.55 26.83 -2.20
CA PRO A 81 23.26 27.49 -3.29
C PRO A 81 24.63 27.99 -2.85
N GLY A 82 25.68 27.65 -3.61
CA GLY A 82 27.08 28.02 -3.30
C GLY A 82 27.90 26.93 -2.61
N PHE A 83 27.29 25.80 -2.24
CA PHE A 83 28.03 24.63 -1.78
C PHE A 83 28.58 23.81 -2.96
N GLU A 84 29.82 23.32 -2.85
CA GLU A 84 30.52 22.63 -3.95
C GLU A 84 29.76 21.40 -4.50
N TYR A 85 28.97 20.74 -3.65
CA TYR A 85 28.19 19.56 -4.03
C TYR A 85 26.73 19.87 -4.36
N ASN A 86 26.31 21.14 -4.35
CA ASN A 86 24.92 21.52 -4.65
C ASN A 86 24.49 20.98 -6.02
N GLU A 87 25.30 21.17 -7.06
CA GLU A 87 24.99 20.70 -8.42
C GLU A 87 24.81 19.18 -8.51
N MET A 88 25.52 18.41 -7.67
CA MET A 88 25.38 16.95 -7.61
C MET A 88 24.11 16.50 -6.89
N ILE A 89 23.60 17.31 -5.95
CA ILE A 89 22.44 16.98 -5.09
C ILE A 89 21.13 17.45 -5.73
N VAL A 90 21.16 18.54 -6.50
CA VAL A 90 19.99 19.12 -7.17
C VAL A 90 19.27 18.10 -8.05
N ILE A 91 20.00 17.40 -8.92
CA ILE A 91 19.38 16.46 -9.87
C ILE A 91 18.67 15.29 -9.14
N PRO A 92 19.32 14.58 -8.19
CA PRO A 92 18.64 13.55 -7.39
C PRO A 92 17.42 14.06 -6.61
N ALA A 93 17.50 15.26 -6.02
CA ALA A 93 16.40 15.83 -5.25
C ALA A 93 15.19 16.19 -6.14
N LEU A 94 15.43 16.78 -7.31
CA LEU A 94 14.38 17.05 -8.29
C LEU A 94 13.75 15.75 -8.81
N LEU A 95 14.55 14.72 -9.09
CA LEU A 95 14.05 13.40 -9.47
C LEU A 95 13.17 12.79 -8.37
N ALA A 96 13.59 12.87 -7.11
CA ALA A 96 12.83 12.37 -5.98
C ALA A 96 11.47 13.11 -5.84
N LEU A 97 11.45 14.42 -6.08
CA LEU A 97 10.26 15.25 -6.01
C LEU A 97 9.29 14.96 -7.17
N CYS A 98 9.81 14.86 -8.40
CA CYS A 98 9.03 14.49 -9.59
C CYS A 98 8.52 13.04 -9.55
N ALA A 99 9.27 12.12 -8.93
CA ALA A 99 8.85 10.73 -8.80
C ALA A 99 7.63 10.57 -7.89
N GLY A 100 7.40 11.48 -6.93
CA GLY A 100 6.27 11.42 -6.00
C GLY A 100 4.89 11.30 -6.67
N PRO A 101 4.47 12.27 -7.51
CA PRO A 101 3.20 12.21 -8.22
C PRO A 101 3.08 10.96 -9.12
N VAL A 102 4.14 10.63 -9.85
CA VAL A 102 4.17 9.50 -10.78
C VAL A 102 3.98 8.17 -10.03
N MET A 103 4.69 7.99 -8.92
CA MET A 103 4.54 6.82 -8.06
C MET A 103 3.16 6.76 -7.44
N ALA A 104 2.57 7.88 -7.00
CA ALA A 104 1.22 7.91 -6.43
C ALA A 104 0.13 7.51 -7.45
N ILE A 105 0.23 7.98 -8.69
CA ILE A 105 -0.68 7.62 -9.78
C ILE A 105 -0.49 6.14 -10.18
N ALA A 106 0.75 5.70 -10.36
CA ALA A 106 1.04 4.31 -10.69
C ALA A 106 0.56 3.36 -9.58
N ALA A 107 0.77 3.75 -8.33
CA ALA A 107 0.34 3.01 -7.14
C ALA A 107 -1.18 2.89 -7.03
N SER A 108 -1.92 3.97 -7.33
CA SER A 108 -3.39 3.95 -7.27
C SER A 108 -3.97 3.00 -8.32
N ALA A 109 -3.41 2.99 -9.54
CA ALA A 109 -3.78 2.06 -10.60
C ALA A 109 -3.44 0.60 -10.26
N MET A 110 -2.35 0.37 -9.53
CA MET A 110 -1.85 -0.98 -9.20
C MET A 110 -2.26 -1.49 -7.81
N ARG A 111 -3.09 -0.77 -7.06
CA ARG A 111 -3.42 -1.06 -5.65
C ARG A 111 -3.86 -2.49 -5.38
N ALA A 112 -4.60 -3.10 -6.31
CA ALA A 112 -5.07 -4.48 -6.19
C ALA A 112 -3.96 -5.53 -6.33
N ARG A 113 -2.94 -5.25 -7.16
CA ARG A 113 -1.82 -6.16 -7.46
C ARG A 113 -0.63 -5.95 -6.54
N PHE A 114 -0.35 -4.70 -6.16
CA PHE A 114 0.80 -4.31 -5.34
C PHE A 114 0.39 -3.39 -4.19
N PRO A 115 -0.28 -3.91 -3.15
CA PRO A 115 -0.76 -3.10 -2.03
C PRO A 115 0.37 -2.40 -1.28
N SER A 116 1.54 -3.05 -1.11
CA SER A 116 2.70 -2.46 -0.42
C SER A 116 3.22 -1.20 -1.12
N PHE A 117 3.27 -1.22 -2.45
CA PHE A 117 3.69 -0.06 -3.25
C PHE A 117 2.70 1.09 -3.11
N PHE A 118 1.41 0.79 -2.99
CA PHE A 118 0.39 1.79 -2.69
C PHE A 118 0.60 2.47 -1.34
N PHE A 119 0.80 1.72 -0.27
CA PHE A 119 1.04 2.31 1.06
C PHE A 119 2.36 3.08 1.13
N PHE A 120 3.38 2.64 0.40
CA PHE A 120 4.62 3.39 0.25
C PHE A 120 4.38 4.73 -0.44
N ALA A 121 3.78 4.74 -1.63
CA ALA A 121 3.59 5.95 -2.43
C ALA A 121 2.61 6.93 -1.77
N ALA A 122 1.57 6.41 -1.11
CA ALA A 122 0.59 7.20 -0.36
C ALA A 122 1.21 7.90 0.86
N ALA A 123 2.29 7.37 1.44
CA ALA A 123 3.02 8.04 2.50
C ALA A 123 4.14 8.94 1.95
N TYR A 124 4.88 8.47 0.96
CA TYR A 124 6.00 9.17 0.36
C TYR A 124 5.59 10.52 -0.24
N PHE A 125 4.59 10.52 -1.13
CA PHE A 125 4.25 11.72 -1.90
C PHE A 125 3.80 12.90 -1.04
N PRO A 126 2.85 12.73 -0.08
CA PRO A 126 2.49 13.81 0.83
C PRO A 126 3.65 14.25 1.72
N CYS A 127 4.49 13.32 2.19
CA CYS A 127 5.64 13.68 3.05
C CYS A 127 6.69 14.49 2.29
N VAL A 128 7.03 14.13 1.05
CA VAL A 128 7.96 14.91 0.21
C VAL A 128 7.44 16.32 0.01
N ILE A 129 6.18 16.48 -0.39
CA ILE A 129 5.63 17.83 -0.60
C ILE A 129 5.59 18.60 0.70
N ALA A 130 5.05 18.01 1.77
CA ALA A 130 4.90 18.69 3.04
C ALA A 130 6.25 19.19 3.58
N THR A 131 7.30 18.37 3.46
CA THR A 131 8.65 18.76 3.91
C THR A 131 9.39 19.67 2.92
N ALA A 132 9.15 19.55 1.62
CA ALA A 132 9.69 20.47 0.62
C ALA A 132 9.12 21.90 0.75
N LEU A 133 7.89 22.01 1.26
CA LEU A 133 7.22 23.29 1.51
C LEU A 133 7.51 23.87 2.90
N LEU A 134 8.30 23.19 3.74
CA LEU A 134 8.71 23.76 5.01
C LEU A 134 9.72 24.87 4.76
N ASP A 135 9.43 26.06 5.30
CA ASP A 135 10.48 27.04 5.54
C ASP A 135 11.43 26.46 6.59
N LEU A 136 12.65 26.12 6.16
CA LEU A 136 13.69 25.57 7.02
C LEU A 136 14.65 26.70 7.44
N PRO A 137 14.59 27.19 8.68
CA PRO A 137 15.71 27.82 9.35
C PRO A 137 16.32 26.75 10.25
N LEU A 138 17.24 25.95 9.71
CA LEU A 138 18.00 25.05 10.57
C LEU A 138 19.04 25.92 11.26
N PHE A 139 18.60 26.49 12.39
CA PHE A 139 19.18 27.52 13.28
C PHE A 139 18.83 28.97 12.96
#